data_AF-A0A2Y9RUX4-F1
#
_entry.id   AF-A0A2Y9RUX4-F1
#
_cell.length_a   1.000
_cell.length_b   1.000
_cell.length_c   1.000
_cell.angle_alpha   90.00
_cell.angle_beta   90.00
_cell.angle_gamma   90.00
#
_symmetry.space_group_name_H-M   'P 1'
#
loop_
_entity.id
_entity.type
_entity.pdbx_description
1 polymer ?
#
loop_
_entity_poly.entity_id
_entity_poly.type
_entity_poly.pdbx_seq_one_letter_code
_entity_poly.pdbx_strand_id
1 'polypeptide(L)'
;MPRGPGRFLRAPVAPAAALAAALLSSLARCSLLESGDPVASALSPYFGTKTRYEDVNPGLLPNPEAPWRDPELLEGTCTPVQLVAVIRHGTRYPTAKQIRKLRQLHELLQARGPWGGRASATSGRDVGAVLADRPLWYADWMDGQLVEKGRQDMRQLALRLASLFPTLFCRENFGRLRLVTSSKHRCVDSGVAFLQGLWQHYNPGLTPPDVADMECGPPRINDKLMRFFDNCKKFLTEVERNATALYHVEAFKTGPEMQDILKKVAATLQVPINDLNADLIQVAFFTCSFDLAIKGIKSPWCDVFDIDDAKIPERERQSRQGL
;
A
#
# COMPACT_ATOMS: atom_id res chain seq x y z
N MET A 1 86.39 -33.61 16.88
CA MET A 1 86.01 -33.05 18.20
C MET A 1 84.88 -32.02 17.99
N PRO A 2 83.96 -31.86 18.94
CA PRO A 2 82.55 -32.26 18.85
C PRO A 2 81.55 -31.13 18.49
N ARG A 3 80.28 -31.53 18.25
CA ARG A 3 78.96 -30.83 18.40
C ARG A 3 78.10 -31.17 17.17
N GLY A 4 76.98 -31.88 17.22
CA GLY A 4 75.84 -31.93 18.15
C GLY A 4 74.58 -31.74 17.27
N PRO A 5 73.53 -32.59 17.33
CA PRO A 5 72.49 -32.60 16.30
C PRO A 5 71.45 -31.50 16.51
N GLY A 6 71.22 -30.69 15.48
CA GLY A 6 70.14 -29.70 15.43
C GLY A 6 68.78 -30.38 15.25
N ARG A 7 67.88 -30.17 16.21
CA ARG A 7 66.48 -30.60 16.17
C ARG A 7 65.70 -29.83 15.10
N PHE A 8 64.96 -30.58 14.28
CA PHE A 8 63.93 -30.05 13.38
C PHE A 8 62.76 -29.46 14.19
N LEU A 9 62.47 -28.18 13.98
CA LEU A 9 61.22 -27.55 14.40
C LEU A 9 60.31 -27.47 13.17
N ARG A 10 59.29 -28.34 13.13
CA ARG A 10 58.14 -28.22 12.23
C ARG A 10 57.25 -27.10 12.76
N ALA A 11 57.12 -26.00 12.02
CA ALA A 11 56.05 -25.03 12.22
C ALA A 11 54.75 -25.59 11.60
N PRO A 12 53.60 -25.51 12.28
CA PRO A 12 52.33 -25.96 11.73
C PRO A 12 51.79 -24.91 10.75
N VAL A 13 51.54 -25.33 9.51
CA VAL A 13 50.76 -24.57 8.53
C VAL A 13 49.30 -24.62 9.00
N ALA A 14 48.76 -23.49 9.47
CA ALA A 14 47.34 -23.37 9.79
C ALA A 14 46.50 -23.45 8.50
N PRO A 15 45.32 -24.08 8.51
CA PRO A 15 44.57 -24.35 7.30
C PRO A 15 43.77 -23.11 6.86
N ALA A 16 44.29 -22.39 5.86
CA ALA A 16 43.55 -21.33 5.16
C ALA A 16 42.27 -21.85 4.45
N ALA A 17 42.07 -23.17 4.38
CA ALA A 17 40.91 -23.81 3.77
C ALA A 17 39.62 -23.76 4.64
N ALA A 18 39.73 -23.60 5.96
CA ALA A 18 38.55 -23.59 6.84
C ALA A 18 37.78 -22.25 6.81
N LEU A 19 38.47 -21.15 6.50
CA LEU A 19 37.87 -19.81 6.43
C LEU A 19 37.11 -19.57 5.11
N ALA A 20 37.50 -20.24 4.01
CA ALA A 20 36.81 -20.14 2.72
C ALA A 20 35.45 -20.86 2.72
N ALA A 21 35.34 -22.00 3.42
CA ALA A 21 34.07 -22.72 3.54
C ALA A 21 33.05 -22.00 4.43
N ALA A 22 33.51 -21.24 5.43
CA ALA A 22 32.66 -20.39 6.28
C ALA A 22 32.14 -19.14 5.53
N LEU A 23 32.89 -18.62 4.56
CA LEU A 23 32.47 -17.51 3.71
C LEU A 23 31.48 -17.93 2.60
N LEU A 24 31.59 -19.16 2.08
CA LEU A 24 30.64 -19.70 1.10
C LEU A 24 29.32 -20.21 1.73
N SER A 25 29.35 -20.64 2.99
CA SER A 25 28.13 -21.03 3.73
C SER A 25 27.37 -19.83 4.33
N SER A 26 27.99 -18.67 4.44
CA SER A 26 27.34 -17.41 4.85
C SER A 26 26.75 -16.62 3.67
N LEU A 27 27.22 -16.84 2.44
CA LEU A 27 26.65 -16.22 1.23
C LEU A 27 25.48 -17.02 0.62
N ALA A 28 25.30 -18.30 0.97
CA ALA A 28 24.14 -19.10 0.56
C ALA A 28 22.87 -18.86 1.41
N ARG A 29 22.93 -17.97 2.42
CA ARG A 29 21.77 -17.56 3.24
C ARG A 29 21.22 -16.18 2.88
N CYS A 30 21.65 -15.58 1.77
CA CYS A 30 20.94 -14.46 1.18
C CYS A 30 19.90 -14.97 0.16
N SER A 31 18.64 -14.67 0.47
CA SER A 31 17.56 -14.52 -0.50
C SER A 31 16.90 -15.80 -1.02
N LEU A 32 16.49 -16.69 -0.12
CA LEU A 32 15.12 -17.20 -0.24
C LEU A 32 14.25 -16.29 0.62
N LEU A 33 13.83 -15.17 0.01
CA LEU A 33 12.57 -14.56 0.44
C LEU A 33 11.56 -15.66 0.19
N GLU A 34 11.16 -16.37 1.26
CA GLU A 34 9.97 -17.22 1.18
C GLU A 34 8.92 -16.36 0.48
N SER A 35 8.33 -16.89 -0.59
CA SER A 35 7.09 -16.36 -1.12
C SER A 35 6.09 -16.51 0.02
N GLY A 36 6.08 -15.55 0.94
CA GLY A 36 5.21 -15.56 2.09
C GLY A 36 3.81 -15.72 1.55
N ASP A 37 3.06 -16.68 2.10
CA ASP A 37 1.67 -16.85 1.75
C ASP A 37 1.01 -15.48 1.66
N PRO A 38 0.21 -15.21 0.62
CA PRO A 38 -0.41 -13.91 0.44
C PRO A 38 -1.08 -13.50 1.73
N VAL A 39 -0.49 -12.53 2.43
CA VAL A 39 -1.05 -12.08 3.69
C VAL A 39 -2.34 -11.39 3.30
N ALA A 40 -3.46 -12.03 3.62
CA ALA A 40 -4.81 -11.57 3.33
C ALA A 40 -5.54 -11.38 4.66
N SER A 41 -6.32 -10.31 4.74
CA SER A 41 -7.20 -10.08 5.87
C SER A 41 -8.63 -10.45 5.47
N ALA A 42 -9.39 -11.05 6.37
CA ALA A 42 -10.85 -11.20 6.18
C ALA A 42 -11.54 -9.84 5.98
N LEU A 43 -10.89 -8.75 6.38
CA LEU A 43 -11.36 -7.38 6.22
C LEU A 43 -11.03 -6.76 4.83
N SER A 44 -10.19 -7.41 4.01
CA SER A 44 -9.75 -6.89 2.71
C SER A 44 -10.88 -6.39 1.79
N PRO A 45 -12.03 -7.09 1.67
CA PRO A 45 -13.15 -6.63 0.85
C PRO A 45 -13.76 -5.29 1.31
N TYR A 46 -13.57 -4.91 2.57
CA TYR A 46 -14.24 -3.77 3.21
C TYR A 46 -13.35 -2.52 3.33
N PHE A 47 -12.12 -2.56 2.82
CA PHE A 47 -11.24 -1.38 2.81
C PHE A 47 -11.61 -0.35 1.73
N GLY A 48 -12.60 -0.65 0.88
CA GLY A 48 -13.09 0.21 -0.19
C GLY A 48 -11.95 0.72 -1.07
N THR A 49 -11.82 2.04 -1.22
CA THR A 49 -10.74 2.64 -2.03
C THR A 49 -9.31 2.38 -1.49
N LYS A 50 -9.13 1.65 -0.38
CA LYS A 50 -7.83 1.27 0.17
C LYS A 50 -7.54 -0.23 0.02
N THR A 51 -8.47 -1.01 -0.52
CA THR A 51 -8.24 -2.41 -0.89
C THR A 51 -7.10 -2.49 -1.90
N ARG A 52 -6.24 -3.50 -1.75
CA ARG A 52 -5.11 -3.73 -2.67
C ARG A 52 -5.62 -4.19 -4.03
N TYR A 53 -4.86 -3.92 -5.09
CA TYR A 53 -5.23 -4.37 -6.42
C TYR A 53 -5.31 -5.89 -6.52
N GLU A 54 -4.39 -6.60 -5.86
CA GLU A 54 -4.37 -8.06 -5.78
C GLU A 54 -5.53 -8.67 -4.96
N ASP A 55 -6.13 -7.91 -4.04
CA ASP A 55 -7.33 -8.38 -3.32
C ASP A 55 -8.58 -8.28 -4.20
N VAL A 56 -8.59 -7.35 -5.17
CA VAL A 56 -9.68 -7.21 -6.15
C VAL A 56 -9.47 -8.15 -7.35
N ASN A 57 -8.22 -8.36 -7.75
CA ASN A 57 -7.83 -9.29 -8.81
C ASN A 57 -6.79 -10.29 -8.27
N PRO A 58 -7.24 -11.43 -7.69
CA PRO A 58 -6.36 -12.44 -7.11
C PRO A 58 -5.34 -13.04 -8.09
N GLY A 59 -5.60 -12.98 -9.40
CA GLY A 59 -4.65 -13.42 -10.43
C GLY A 59 -3.34 -12.65 -10.41
N LEU A 60 -3.31 -11.45 -9.82
CA LEU A 60 -2.10 -10.64 -9.69
C LEU A 60 -1.11 -11.18 -8.64
N LEU A 61 -1.53 -12.07 -7.74
CA LEU A 61 -0.63 -12.65 -6.74
C LEU A 61 0.40 -13.60 -7.36
N PRO A 62 0.00 -14.66 -8.09
CA PRO A 62 0.96 -15.59 -8.69
C PRO A 62 1.66 -15.01 -9.91
N ASN A 63 1.00 -14.12 -10.66
CA ASN A 63 1.57 -13.53 -11.86
C ASN A 63 1.11 -12.07 -12.03
N PRO A 64 1.80 -11.12 -11.38
CA PRO A 64 1.38 -9.73 -11.40
C PRO A 64 1.52 -9.07 -12.77
N GLU A 65 2.27 -9.66 -13.70
CA GLU A 65 2.51 -9.12 -15.03
C GLU A 65 1.65 -9.81 -16.10
N ALA A 66 0.99 -10.91 -15.75
CA ALA A 66 0.08 -11.60 -16.66
C ALA A 66 -1.11 -10.70 -17.00
N PRO A 67 -1.36 -10.47 -18.30
CA PRO A 67 -2.60 -9.86 -18.71
C PRO A 67 -3.76 -10.83 -18.52
N TRP A 68 -4.93 -10.30 -18.16
CA TRP A 68 -6.18 -11.05 -18.27
C TRP A 68 -6.81 -10.76 -19.63
N ARG A 69 -7.05 -11.79 -20.44
CA ARG A 69 -7.83 -11.69 -21.68
C ARG A 69 -9.22 -12.27 -21.44
N ASP A 70 -10.23 -11.59 -21.96
CA ASP A 70 -11.58 -12.13 -22.01
C ASP A 70 -11.58 -13.38 -22.90
N PRO A 71 -11.97 -14.57 -22.38
CA PRO A 71 -12.05 -15.78 -23.18
C PRO A 71 -13.02 -15.68 -24.36
N GLU A 72 -14.01 -14.79 -24.30
CA GLU A 72 -14.99 -14.57 -25.38
C GLU A 72 -14.40 -13.76 -26.55
N LEU A 73 -13.33 -13.00 -26.32
CA LEU A 73 -12.60 -12.29 -27.36
C LEU A 73 -11.55 -13.21 -28.00
N LEU A 74 -11.97 -13.93 -29.04
CA LEU A 74 -11.09 -14.79 -29.83
C LEU A 74 -9.90 -13.99 -30.40
N GLU A 75 -8.68 -14.48 -30.16
CA GLU A 75 -7.46 -13.86 -30.67
C GLU A 75 -7.52 -13.70 -32.20
N GLY A 76 -7.13 -12.52 -32.68
CA GLY A 76 -7.08 -12.22 -34.12
C GLY A 76 -8.42 -11.82 -34.76
N THR A 77 -9.54 -11.84 -34.04
CA THR A 77 -10.85 -11.43 -34.60
C THR A 77 -11.07 -9.93 -34.61
N CYS A 78 -10.39 -9.20 -33.70
CA CYS A 78 -10.46 -7.75 -33.57
C CYS A 78 -9.06 -7.15 -33.56
N THR A 79 -8.90 -5.98 -34.17
CA THR A 79 -7.65 -5.20 -34.08
C THR A 79 -7.88 -3.98 -33.19
N PRO A 80 -7.13 -3.82 -32.09
CA PRO A 80 -7.27 -2.65 -31.24
C PRO A 80 -6.76 -1.41 -31.99
N VAL A 81 -7.61 -0.38 -32.09
CA VAL A 81 -7.30 0.89 -32.78
C VAL A 81 -6.97 2.03 -31.83
N GLN A 82 -7.47 1.97 -30.58
CA GLN A 82 -7.26 2.99 -29.57
C GLN A 82 -7.45 2.38 -28.17
N LEU A 83 -6.62 2.81 -27.22
CA LEU A 83 -6.79 2.54 -25.80
C LEU A 83 -6.96 3.86 -25.06
N VAL A 84 -8.03 3.98 -24.29
CA VAL A 84 -8.25 5.08 -23.34
C VAL A 84 -8.49 4.47 -21.97
N ALA A 85 -7.71 4.89 -20.98
CA ALA A 85 -7.82 4.38 -19.63
C ALA A 85 -7.80 5.53 -18.62
N VAL A 86 -8.69 5.46 -17.63
CA VAL A 86 -8.67 6.34 -16.46
C VAL A 86 -8.10 5.53 -15.30
N ILE A 87 -6.87 5.84 -14.94
CA ILE A 87 -6.10 5.04 -13.98
C ILE A 87 -5.90 5.84 -12.70
N ARG A 88 -6.26 5.23 -11.57
CA ARG A 88 -5.96 5.78 -10.25
C ARG A 88 -4.49 5.59 -9.92
N HIS A 89 -3.92 6.49 -9.11
CA HIS A 89 -2.59 6.33 -8.56
C HIS A 89 -2.40 4.97 -7.86
N GLY A 90 -1.17 4.46 -7.83
CA GLY A 90 -0.82 3.25 -7.10
C GLY A 90 -0.89 3.38 -5.58
N THR A 91 -0.52 2.32 -4.86
CA THR A 91 -0.47 2.29 -3.40
C THR A 91 0.36 3.46 -2.82
N ARG A 92 -0.12 4.08 -1.73
CA ARG A 92 0.51 5.26 -1.11
C ARG A 92 0.51 5.18 0.42
N TYR A 93 1.35 6.00 1.05
CA TYR A 93 1.30 6.23 2.49
C TYR A 93 -0.03 6.88 2.94
N PRO A 94 -0.37 6.79 4.24
CA PRO A 94 -1.44 7.61 4.82
C PRO A 94 -1.15 9.11 4.63
N THR A 95 -2.20 9.93 4.66
CA THR A 95 -2.03 11.41 4.65
C THR A 95 -1.56 11.89 6.02
N ALA A 96 -0.93 13.06 6.10
CA ALA A 96 -0.46 13.63 7.36
C ALA A 96 -1.59 13.79 8.38
N LYS A 97 -2.83 14.11 7.95
CA LYS A 97 -4.02 14.13 8.82
C LYS A 97 -4.30 12.76 9.45
N GLN A 98 -4.16 11.68 8.68
CA GLN A 98 -4.33 10.32 9.19
C GLN A 98 -3.17 9.90 10.08
N ILE A 99 -1.93 10.28 9.74
CA ILE A 99 -0.73 9.98 10.54
C ILE A 99 -0.84 10.62 11.93
N ARG A 100 -1.25 11.89 12.03
CA ARG A 100 -1.45 12.57 13.31
C ARG A 100 -2.52 11.90 14.18
N LYS A 101 -3.62 11.43 13.58
CA LYS A 101 -4.66 10.67 14.29
C LYS A 101 -4.17 9.30 14.75
N LEU A 102 -3.34 8.63 13.96
CA LEU A 102 -2.71 7.37 14.37
C LEU A 102 -1.75 7.60 15.54
N ARG A 103 -1.02 8.72 15.55
CA ARG A 103 -0.20 9.13 16.69
C ARG A 103 -1.04 9.37 17.93
N GLN A 104 -2.16 10.08 17.81
CA GLN A 104 -3.12 10.28 18.91
C GLN A 104 -3.63 8.93 19.46
N LEU A 105 -4.00 7.99 18.60
CA LEU A 105 -4.40 6.64 19.04
C LEU A 105 -3.28 5.93 19.81
N HIS A 106 -2.05 6.05 19.34
CA HIS A 106 -0.90 5.45 19.99
C HIS A 106 -0.60 6.09 21.36
N GLU A 107 -0.71 7.41 21.48
CA GLU A 107 -0.62 8.14 22.76
C GLU A 107 -1.69 7.68 23.76
N LEU A 108 -2.94 7.49 23.30
CA LEU A 108 -4.02 6.93 24.13
C LEU A 108 -3.70 5.51 24.61
N LEU A 109 -3.15 4.67 23.73
CA LEU A 109 -2.75 3.31 24.07
C LEU A 109 -1.56 3.27 25.05
N GLN A 110 -0.63 4.22 24.96
CA GLN A 110 0.49 4.33 25.90
C GLN A 110 0.06 4.89 27.26
N ALA A 111 -0.91 5.79 27.28
CA ALA A 111 -1.44 6.40 28.50
C ALA A 111 -2.43 5.50 29.27
N ARG A 112 -2.80 4.33 28.71
CA ARG A 112 -3.77 3.43 29.35
C ARG A 112 -3.23 2.93 30.69
N GLY A 113 -4.01 3.11 31.76
CA GLY A 113 -3.71 2.52 33.07
C GLY A 113 -4.09 1.03 33.12
N PRO A 114 -3.86 0.33 34.24
CA PRO A 114 -4.43 -1.00 34.47
C PRO A 114 -5.95 -0.92 34.32
N TRP A 115 -6.51 -1.59 33.32
CA TRP A 115 -7.94 -1.52 33.03
C TRP A 115 -8.75 -2.13 34.19
N GLY A 116 -9.52 -1.30 34.90
CA GLY A 116 -10.35 -1.71 36.04
C GLY A 116 -11.70 -2.34 35.67
N GLY A 117 -11.99 -2.51 34.38
CA GLY A 117 -13.20 -3.19 33.91
C GLY A 117 -13.04 -4.71 34.01
N ARG A 118 -14.10 -5.42 34.46
CA ARG A 118 -14.15 -6.88 34.48
C ARG A 118 -13.71 -7.42 33.12
N ALA A 119 -12.48 -7.91 33.03
CA ALA A 119 -11.99 -8.57 31.84
C ALA A 119 -12.96 -9.72 31.53
N SER A 120 -13.67 -9.63 30.41
CA SER A 120 -14.21 -10.84 29.81
C SER A 120 -12.98 -11.64 29.43
N ALA A 121 -12.66 -12.64 30.26
CA ALA A 121 -11.53 -13.54 30.10
C ALA A 121 -11.76 -14.49 28.91
N THR A 122 -12.03 -13.95 27.73
CA THR A 122 -11.98 -14.68 26.47
C THR A 122 -10.53 -14.69 26.01
N SER A 123 -9.69 -15.50 26.67
CA SER A 123 -8.45 -16.15 26.19
C SER A 123 -7.72 -15.53 24.97
N GLY A 124 -7.56 -14.21 24.96
CA GLY A 124 -7.10 -13.44 23.81
C GLY A 124 -5.94 -12.54 24.21
N ARG A 125 -4.96 -12.42 23.33
CA ARG A 125 -3.84 -11.48 23.47
C ARG A 125 -4.41 -10.07 23.66
N ASP A 126 -3.95 -9.33 24.67
CA ASP A 126 -4.31 -7.91 24.86
C ASP A 126 -3.82 -7.11 23.64
N VAL A 127 -4.73 -6.86 22.70
CA VAL A 127 -4.40 -6.18 21.44
C VAL A 127 -4.00 -4.73 21.68
N GLY A 128 -4.55 -4.09 22.72
CA GLY A 128 -4.17 -2.75 23.15
C GLY A 128 -2.71 -2.69 23.58
N ALA A 129 -2.25 -3.68 24.36
CA ALA A 129 -0.83 -3.79 24.76
C ALA A 129 0.08 -3.92 23.54
N VAL A 130 -0.26 -4.84 22.65
CA VAL A 130 0.51 -5.12 21.44
C VAL A 130 0.63 -3.88 20.56
N LEU A 131 -0.45 -3.10 20.45
CA LEU A 131 -0.48 -1.86 19.67
C LEU A 131 0.27 -0.71 20.37
N ALA A 132 0.29 -0.66 21.70
CA ALA A 132 1.04 0.32 22.48
C ALA A 132 2.56 0.16 22.33
N ASP A 133 3.05 -1.08 22.26
CA ASP A 133 4.48 -1.39 22.10
C ASP A 133 4.96 -1.29 20.65
N ARG A 134 4.04 -1.11 19.70
CA ARG A 134 4.37 -1.14 18.28
C ARG A 134 4.91 0.21 17.80
N PRO A 135 6.03 0.25 17.06
CA PRO A 135 6.57 1.50 16.54
C PRO A 135 5.60 2.17 15.54
N LEU A 136 5.48 3.49 15.65
CA LEU A 136 4.80 4.33 14.68
C LEU A 136 5.62 4.38 13.37
N TRP A 137 5.22 3.62 12.36
CA TRP A 137 5.94 3.51 11.08
C TRP A 137 5.74 4.67 10.12
N TYR A 138 4.76 5.52 10.37
CA TYR A 138 4.38 6.59 9.45
C TYR A 138 4.72 7.95 10.06
N ALA A 139 5.43 8.77 9.30
CA ALA A 139 5.86 10.11 9.69
C ALA A 139 5.20 11.18 8.81
N ASP A 140 4.97 12.37 9.34
CA ASP A 140 4.20 13.43 8.67
C ASP A 140 4.74 13.78 7.27
N TRP A 141 6.06 13.68 7.04
CA TRP A 141 6.68 13.93 5.73
C TRP A 141 6.23 12.96 4.63
N MET A 142 5.73 11.77 5.00
CA MET A 142 5.25 10.76 4.05
C MET A 142 3.91 11.12 3.39
N ASP A 143 3.23 12.19 3.86
CA ASP A 143 1.90 12.69 3.46
C ASP A 143 1.34 12.23 2.10
N GLY A 144 0.78 11.02 2.06
CA GLY A 144 0.18 10.48 0.84
C GLY A 144 1.14 10.28 -0.34
N GLN A 145 2.45 10.27 -0.12
CA GLN A 145 3.46 9.95 -1.13
C GLN A 145 3.28 8.51 -1.64
N LEU A 146 3.61 8.30 -2.92
CA LEU A 146 3.56 6.98 -3.54
C LEU A 146 4.62 6.08 -2.91
N VAL A 147 4.22 4.88 -2.46
CA VAL A 147 5.16 3.90 -1.91
C VAL A 147 5.75 3.05 -3.03
N GLU A 148 6.82 2.30 -2.73
CA GLU A 148 7.43 1.45 -3.76
C GLU A 148 6.49 0.40 -4.32
N LYS A 149 5.64 -0.21 -3.46
CA LYS A 149 4.55 -1.07 -3.92
C LYS A 149 3.64 -0.36 -4.93
N GLY A 150 3.35 0.93 -4.74
CA GLY A 150 2.55 1.72 -5.67
C GLY A 150 3.25 2.03 -6.98
N ARG A 151 4.57 2.20 -6.99
CA ARG A 151 5.35 2.26 -8.23
C ARG A 151 5.28 0.93 -8.97
N GLN A 152 5.41 -0.17 -8.24
CA GLN A 152 5.33 -1.51 -8.78
C GLN A 152 3.95 -1.82 -9.38
N ASP A 153 2.86 -1.43 -8.70
CA ASP A 153 1.49 -1.56 -9.21
C ASP A 153 1.36 -0.93 -10.61
N MET A 154 1.98 0.23 -10.81
CA MET A 154 1.94 0.99 -12.07
C MET A 154 2.86 0.42 -13.15
N ARG A 155 4.07 -0.05 -12.78
CA ARG A 155 4.97 -0.74 -13.72
C ARG A 155 4.30 -2.01 -14.26
N GLN A 156 3.75 -2.83 -13.37
CA GLN A 156 3.07 -4.07 -13.73
C GLN A 156 1.81 -3.80 -14.57
N LEU A 157 1.07 -2.72 -14.28
CA LEU A 157 -0.03 -2.28 -15.14
C LEU A 157 0.45 -1.95 -16.56
N ALA A 158 1.58 -1.25 -16.71
CA ALA A 158 2.14 -0.95 -18.02
C ALA A 158 2.51 -2.23 -18.79
N LEU A 159 3.16 -3.19 -18.14
CA LEU A 159 3.51 -4.49 -18.73
C LEU A 159 2.28 -5.27 -19.20
N ARG A 160 1.22 -5.32 -18.37
CA ARG A 160 -0.04 -5.96 -18.72
C ARG A 160 -0.68 -5.31 -19.96
N LEU A 161 -0.75 -3.97 -19.99
CA LEU A 161 -1.34 -3.25 -21.12
C LEU A 161 -0.52 -3.38 -22.41
N ALA A 162 0.81 -3.32 -22.34
CA ALA A 162 1.69 -3.55 -23.48
C ALA A 162 1.53 -4.97 -24.05
N SER A 163 1.40 -5.97 -23.16
CA SER A 163 1.18 -7.36 -23.55
C SER A 163 -0.22 -7.60 -24.14
N LEU A 164 -1.24 -6.87 -23.68
CA LEU A 164 -2.60 -6.95 -24.23
C LEU A 164 -2.71 -6.29 -25.60
N PHE A 165 -2.08 -5.14 -25.77
CA PHE A 165 -2.22 -4.27 -26.94
C PHE A 165 -0.88 -3.97 -27.60
N PRO A 166 -0.12 -4.98 -28.06
CA PRO A 166 1.25 -4.80 -28.55
C PRO A 166 1.31 -3.87 -29.77
N THR A 167 0.28 -3.85 -30.61
CA THR A 167 0.20 -2.95 -31.78
C THR A 167 0.02 -1.49 -31.37
N LEU A 168 -0.61 -1.20 -30.23
CA LEU A 168 -0.79 0.17 -29.73
C LEU A 168 0.44 0.66 -28.97
N PHE A 169 1.16 -0.24 -28.29
CA PHE A 169 2.35 0.08 -27.51
C PHE A 169 3.67 -0.12 -28.26
N CYS A 170 3.66 -0.37 -29.58
CA CYS A 170 4.90 -0.47 -30.34
C CYS A 170 5.68 0.85 -30.38
N ARG A 171 6.99 0.77 -30.62
CA ARG A 171 7.91 1.92 -30.58
C ARG A 171 7.48 3.05 -31.51
N GLU A 172 6.97 2.70 -32.69
CA GLU A 172 6.46 3.66 -33.69
C GLU A 172 5.28 4.48 -33.17
N ASN A 173 4.55 3.97 -32.18
CA ASN A 173 3.39 4.62 -31.58
C ASN A 173 3.70 5.37 -30.28
N PHE A 174 4.94 5.34 -29.76
CA PHE A 174 5.29 6.06 -28.53
C PHE A 174 5.07 7.58 -28.62
N GLY A 175 5.30 8.19 -29.78
CA GLY A 175 4.98 9.61 -30.00
C GLY A 175 3.47 9.93 -29.96
N ARG A 176 2.61 8.91 -30.06
CA ARG A 176 1.14 9.02 -29.96
C ARG A 176 0.61 8.71 -28.56
N LEU A 177 1.45 8.13 -27.70
CA LEU A 177 1.08 7.86 -26.30
C LEU A 177 0.94 9.19 -25.56
N ARG A 178 -0.24 9.41 -24.97
CA ARG A 178 -0.54 10.62 -24.21
C ARG A 178 -0.89 10.25 -22.78
N LEU A 179 0.05 10.48 -21.87
CA LEU A 179 -0.20 10.31 -20.44
C LEU A 179 -0.49 11.67 -19.80
N VAL A 180 -1.70 11.80 -19.25
CA VAL A 180 -2.17 13.03 -18.58
C VAL A 180 -2.43 12.71 -17.11
N THR A 181 -1.95 13.57 -16.22
CA THR A 181 -2.04 13.36 -14.76
C THR A 181 -2.50 14.62 -14.04
N SER A 182 -2.93 14.48 -12.78
CA SER A 182 -3.12 15.62 -11.88
C SER A 182 -1.80 16.06 -11.25
N SER A 183 -1.73 17.27 -10.72
CA SER A 183 -0.57 17.81 -10.01
C SER A 183 -0.24 17.12 -8.69
N LYS A 184 -1.09 16.20 -8.20
CA LYS A 184 -0.79 15.44 -6.98
C LYS A 184 0.46 14.59 -7.20
N HIS A 185 1.47 14.74 -6.35
CA HIS A 185 2.75 14.03 -6.41
C HIS A 185 2.59 12.52 -6.65
N ARG A 186 1.75 11.84 -5.88
CA ARG A 186 1.44 10.42 -6.07
C ARG A 186 0.87 10.05 -7.46
N CYS A 187 0.16 10.96 -8.11
CA CYS A 187 -0.39 10.76 -9.45
C CYS A 187 0.68 11.00 -10.52
N VAL A 188 1.56 11.99 -10.32
CA VAL A 188 2.74 12.21 -11.17
C VAL A 188 3.67 11.00 -11.09
N ASP A 189 4.05 10.60 -9.87
CA ASP A 189 4.93 9.45 -9.61
C ASP A 189 4.36 8.15 -10.17
N SER A 190 3.02 7.99 -10.15
CA SER A 190 2.36 6.82 -10.75
C SER A 190 2.50 6.83 -12.27
N GLY A 191 2.34 8.01 -12.90
CA GLY A 191 2.56 8.17 -14.33
C GLY A 191 4.01 7.91 -14.73
N VAL A 192 4.97 8.40 -13.94
CA VAL A 192 6.40 8.12 -14.13
C VAL A 192 6.69 6.63 -14.03
N ALA A 193 6.20 5.96 -12.97
CA ALA A 193 6.39 4.53 -12.79
C ALA A 193 5.75 3.70 -13.92
N PHE A 194 4.60 4.12 -14.44
CA PHE A 194 3.99 3.51 -15.61
C PHE A 194 4.89 3.59 -16.85
N LEU A 195 5.43 4.78 -17.16
CA LEU A 195 6.32 4.97 -18.31
C LEU A 195 7.63 4.19 -18.15
N GLN A 196 8.18 4.13 -16.93
CA GLN A 196 9.34 3.29 -16.61
C GLN A 196 9.05 1.81 -16.88
N GLY A 197 7.89 1.30 -16.44
CA GLY A 197 7.51 -0.09 -16.68
C GLY A 197 7.33 -0.40 -18.17
N LEU A 198 6.72 0.53 -18.91
CA LEU A 198 6.60 0.42 -20.37
C LEU A 198 7.96 0.39 -21.05
N TRP A 199 8.89 1.27 -20.65
CA TRP A 199 10.24 1.29 -21.19
C TRP A 199 10.99 -0.02 -20.91
N GLN A 200 10.91 -0.54 -19.67
CA GLN A 200 11.53 -1.81 -19.29
C GLN A 200 11.02 -3.00 -20.10
N HIS A 201 9.75 -2.98 -20.51
CA HIS A 201 9.17 -4.01 -21.36
C HIS A 201 9.96 -4.22 -22.66
N TYR A 202 10.39 -3.12 -23.29
CA TYR A 202 11.11 -3.14 -24.56
C TYR A 202 12.63 -3.14 -24.39
N ASN A 203 13.11 -2.86 -23.18
CA ASN A 203 14.54 -2.80 -22.83
C ASN A 203 14.84 -3.69 -21.61
N PRO A 204 14.62 -5.03 -21.71
CA PRO A 204 14.77 -5.93 -20.58
C PRO A 204 16.21 -5.94 -20.05
N GLY A 205 16.36 -5.91 -18.73
CA GLY A 205 17.66 -5.91 -18.05
C GLY A 205 18.37 -4.56 -17.98
N LEU A 206 17.80 -3.49 -18.56
CA LEU A 206 18.35 -2.15 -18.47
C LEU A 206 17.65 -1.30 -17.41
N THR A 207 18.39 -0.33 -16.85
CA THR A 207 17.82 0.66 -15.93
C THR A 207 17.13 1.76 -16.74
N PRO A 208 15.86 2.11 -16.44
CA PRO A 208 15.16 3.18 -17.13
C PRO A 208 15.89 4.52 -16.99
N PRO A 209 16.00 5.31 -18.07
CA PRO A 209 16.49 6.69 -17.98
C PRO A 209 15.47 7.58 -17.25
N ASP A 210 15.79 8.87 -17.10
CA ASP A 210 14.79 9.84 -16.70
C ASP A 210 13.66 9.89 -17.74
N VAL A 211 12.41 10.09 -17.30
CA VAL A 211 11.26 10.18 -18.20
C VAL A 211 11.34 11.37 -19.17
N ALA A 212 12.13 12.40 -18.83
CA ALA A 212 12.44 13.50 -19.74
C ALA A 212 13.25 13.04 -20.98
N ASP A 213 14.02 11.97 -20.84
CA ASP A 213 14.89 11.42 -21.89
C ASP A 213 14.25 10.25 -22.66
N MET A 214 13.05 9.80 -22.25
CA MET A 214 12.31 8.73 -22.92
C MET A 214 11.58 9.26 -24.18
N GLU A 215 11.40 8.39 -25.19
CA GLU A 215 10.69 8.72 -26.44
C GLU A 215 9.23 9.20 -26.21
N CYS A 216 8.58 8.71 -25.15
CA CYS A 216 7.21 9.09 -24.77
C CYS A 216 7.14 10.41 -23.99
N GLY A 217 8.27 10.90 -23.47
CA GLY A 217 8.36 12.10 -22.63
C GLY A 217 7.65 11.98 -21.28
N PRO A 218 7.70 13.05 -20.45
CA PRO A 218 7.12 13.02 -19.11
C PRO A 218 5.58 13.12 -19.12
N PRO A 219 4.91 12.67 -18.05
CA PRO A 219 3.47 12.88 -17.85
C PRO A 219 3.07 14.35 -17.98
N ARG A 220 2.02 14.66 -18.75
CA ARG A 220 1.50 16.03 -18.85
C ARG A 220 0.53 16.32 -17.70
N ILE A 221 0.81 17.37 -16.92
CA ILE A 221 -0.08 17.79 -15.82
C ILE A 221 -1.27 18.57 -16.39
N ASN A 222 -2.48 18.16 -16.04
CA ASN A 222 -3.71 18.87 -16.37
C ASN A 222 -4.78 18.67 -15.28
N ASP A 223 -4.78 19.55 -14.28
CA ASP A 223 -5.78 19.51 -13.20
C ASP A 223 -7.18 19.90 -13.65
N LYS A 224 -7.34 20.71 -14.71
CA LYS A 224 -8.68 21.02 -15.24
C LYS A 224 -9.37 19.76 -15.75
N LEU A 225 -8.62 18.82 -16.32
CA LEU A 225 -9.15 17.52 -16.75
C LEU A 225 -9.23 16.52 -15.59
N MET A 226 -8.12 16.32 -14.87
CA MET A 226 -8.00 15.22 -13.91
C MET A 226 -8.58 15.54 -12.53
N ARG A 227 -8.82 16.82 -12.24
CA ARG A 227 -9.40 17.35 -11.00
C ARG A 227 -10.42 18.44 -11.32
N PHE A 228 -11.25 18.22 -12.34
CA PHE A 228 -12.27 19.18 -12.77
C PHE A 228 -13.15 19.67 -11.60
N PHE A 229 -13.41 18.81 -10.61
CA PHE A 229 -14.17 19.14 -9.40
C PHE A 229 -13.54 20.26 -8.56
N ASP A 230 -12.20 20.37 -8.50
CA ASP A 230 -11.51 21.47 -7.80
C ASP A 230 -11.77 22.83 -8.46
N ASN A 231 -12.26 22.85 -9.71
CA ASN A 231 -12.56 24.08 -10.46
C ASN A 231 -14.08 24.33 -10.58
N CYS A 232 -14.91 23.41 -10.08
CA CYS A 232 -16.36 23.54 -10.13
C CYS A 232 -16.83 24.48 -9.00
N LYS A 233 -17.10 25.75 -9.35
CA LYS A 233 -17.53 26.78 -8.36
C LYS A 233 -18.72 26.34 -7.52
N LYS A 234 -19.71 25.70 -8.13
CA LYS A 234 -20.89 25.20 -7.44
C LYS A 234 -20.53 24.15 -6.40
N PHE A 235 -19.75 23.13 -6.79
CA PHE A 235 -19.25 22.11 -5.87
C PHE A 235 -18.43 22.73 -4.72
N LEU A 236 -17.52 23.65 -5.02
CA LEU A 236 -16.69 24.28 -4.00
C LEU A 236 -17.50 25.07 -2.97
N THR A 237 -18.56 25.75 -3.41
CA THR A 237 -19.37 26.64 -2.56
C THR A 237 -20.47 25.88 -1.83
N GLU A 238 -21.17 24.99 -2.52
CA GLU A 238 -22.33 24.30 -1.98
C GLU A 238 -21.99 22.98 -1.27
N VAL A 239 -20.82 22.38 -1.55
CA VAL A 239 -20.39 21.08 -0.98
C VAL A 239 -19.09 21.20 -0.19
N GLU A 240 -17.95 21.46 -0.83
CA GLU A 240 -16.62 21.37 -0.19
C GLU A 240 -16.46 22.34 0.99
N ARG A 241 -16.94 23.59 0.85
CA ARG A 241 -16.85 24.63 1.89
C ARG A 241 -18.12 24.74 2.73
N ASN A 242 -19.11 23.89 2.48
CA ASN A 242 -20.39 23.94 3.18
C ASN A 242 -20.47 22.82 4.21
N ALA A 243 -20.36 23.20 5.49
CA ALA A 243 -20.43 22.24 6.60
C ALA A 243 -21.78 21.48 6.64
N THR A 244 -22.88 22.06 6.13
CA THR A 244 -24.19 21.39 6.12
C THR A 244 -24.33 20.39 4.97
N ALA A 245 -23.50 20.48 3.94
CA ALA A 245 -23.55 19.55 2.80
C ALA A 245 -23.16 18.13 3.19
N LEU A 246 -22.40 17.98 4.27
CA LEU A 246 -22.00 16.70 4.85
C LEU A 246 -22.89 16.26 6.01
N TYR A 247 -24.12 16.80 6.11
CA TYR A 247 -25.05 16.46 7.19
C TYR A 247 -25.22 14.94 7.37
N HIS A 248 -25.45 14.19 6.29
CA HIS A 248 -25.64 12.74 6.37
C HIS A 248 -24.39 12.01 6.88
N VAL A 249 -23.21 12.53 6.58
CA VAL A 249 -21.93 11.97 7.05
C VAL A 249 -21.76 12.20 8.54
N GLU A 250 -22.03 13.42 9.01
CA GLU A 250 -21.95 13.73 10.44
C GLU A 250 -23.04 13.02 11.24
N ALA A 251 -24.27 12.94 10.72
CA ALA A 251 -25.35 12.17 11.31
C ALA A 251 -24.99 10.68 11.46
N PHE A 252 -24.35 10.09 10.44
CA PHE A 252 -23.87 8.70 10.50
C PHE A 252 -22.76 8.51 11.54
N LYS A 253 -21.80 9.44 11.61
CA LYS A 253 -20.72 9.38 12.62
C LYS A 253 -21.22 9.45 14.05
N THR A 254 -22.31 10.16 14.29
CA THR A 254 -22.96 10.26 15.61
C THR A 254 -24.07 9.23 15.81
N GLY A 255 -24.39 8.47 14.77
CA GLY A 255 -25.49 7.50 14.75
C GLY A 255 -25.20 6.25 15.58
N PRO A 256 -26.25 5.46 15.87
CA PRO A 256 -26.16 4.30 16.75
C PRO A 256 -25.13 3.26 16.26
N GLU A 257 -25.03 3.05 14.95
CA GLU A 257 -24.10 2.08 14.36
C GLU A 257 -22.63 2.43 14.66
N MET A 258 -22.28 3.71 14.58
CA MET A 258 -20.93 4.16 14.91
C MET A 258 -20.68 4.17 16.42
N GLN A 259 -21.70 4.49 17.23
CA GLN A 259 -21.61 4.45 18.69
C GLN A 259 -21.35 3.03 19.20
N ASP A 260 -21.93 2.02 18.58
CA ASP A 260 -21.72 0.63 18.98
C ASP A 260 -20.29 0.16 18.64
N ILE A 261 -19.74 0.57 17.50
CA ILE A 261 -18.32 0.32 17.19
C ILE A 261 -17.40 1.07 18.16
N LEU A 262 -17.71 2.32 18.51
CA LEU A 262 -16.93 3.08 19.49
C LEU A 262 -16.85 2.35 20.83
N LYS A 263 -17.98 1.85 21.35
CA LYS A 263 -18.02 1.05 22.60
C LYS A 263 -17.18 -0.21 22.49
N LYS A 264 -17.33 -0.95 21.38
CA LYS A 264 -16.62 -2.20 21.15
C LYS A 264 -15.10 -1.98 21.05
N VAL A 265 -14.68 -1.02 20.23
CA VAL A 265 -13.27 -0.69 20.06
C VAL A 265 -12.66 -0.15 21.34
N ALA A 266 -13.38 0.69 22.10
CA ALA A 266 -12.96 1.14 23.43
C ALA A 266 -12.70 -0.04 24.37
N ALA A 267 -13.60 -1.03 24.41
CA ALA A 267 -13.44 -2.22 25.22
C ALA A 267 -12.26 -3.10 24.75
N THR A 268 -12.12 -3.31 23.43
CA THR A 268 -11.03 -4.10 22.83
C THR A 268 -9.65 -3.48 23.07
N LEU A 269 -9.54 -2.15 22.94
CA LEU A 269 -8.30 -1.41 23.16
C LEU A 269 -8.04 -1.10 24.64
N GLN A 270 -9.04 -1.28 25.50
CA GLN A 270 -9.00 -0.92 26.93
C GLN A 270 -8.68 0.57 27.13
N VAL A 271 -9.41 1.45 26.41
CA VAL A 271 -9.32 2.91 26.55
C VAL A 271 -10.71 3.51 26.83
N PRO A 272 -10.80 4.67 27.50
CA PRO A 272 -12.08 5.33 27.73
C PRO A 272 -12.79 5.66 26.42
N ILE A 273 -14.09 5.35 26.32
CA ILE A 273 -14.88 5.62 25.11
C ILE A 273 -14.89 7.11 24.74
N ASN A 274 -14.86 8.01 25.73
CA ASN A 274 -14.88 9.45 25.53
C ASN A 274 -13.60 9.99 24.86
N ASP A 275 -12.52 9.20 24.84
CA ASP A 275 -11.27 9.55 24.16
C ASP A 275 -11.28 9.13 22.68
N LEU A 276 -12.30 8.39 22.25
CA LEU A 276 -12.48 7.94 20.87
C LEU A 276 -13.56 8.76 20.14
N ASN A 277 -13.42 8.83 18.82
CA ASN A 277 -14.43 9.37 17.92
C ASN A 277 -14.38 8.64 16.57
N ALA A 278 -15.43 8.80 15.76
CA ALA A 278 -15.56 8.12 14.45
C ALA A 278 -14.33 8.34 13.55
N ASP A 279 -13.76 9.53 13.61
CA ASP A 279 -12.61 9.97 12.83
C ASP A 279 -11.30 9.24 13.24
N LEU A 280 -11.17 8.83 14.50
CA LEU A 280 -10.08 7.98 15.02
C LEU A 280 -10.34 6.51 14.69
N ILE A 281 -11.57 6.03 14.88
CA ILE A 281 -11.97 4.64 14.53
C ILE A 281 -11.68 4.35 13.06
N GLN A 282 -12.03 5.28 12.17
CA GLN A 282 -11.75 5.15 10.75
C GLN A 282 -10.24 5.04 10.46
N VAL A 283 -9.39 5.77 11.20
CA VAL A 283 -7.93 5.67 11.05
C VAL A 283 -7.41 4.34 11.59
N ALA A 284 -7.89 3.89 12.74
CA ALA A 284 -7.56 2.57 13.29
C ALA A 284 -7.88 1.47 12.25
N PHE A 285 -9.09 1.49 11.69
CA PHE A 285 -9.53 0.54 10.66
C PHE A 285 -8.63 0.56 9.41
N PHE A 286 -8.37 1.74 8.83
CA PHE A 286 -7.53 1.83 7.63
C PHE A 286 -6.05 1.58 7.90
N THR A 287 -5.58 1.64 9.15
CA THR A 287 -4.18 1.30 9.48
C THR A 287 -3.89 -0.17 9.20
N CYS A 288 -4.87 -1.06 9.42
CA CYS A 288 -4.78 -2.44 8.98
C CYS A 288 -4.51 -2.54 7.45
N SER A 289 -5.29 -1.81 6.65
CA SER A 289 -5.13 -1.77 5.19
C SER A 289 -3.78 -1.19 4.76
N PHE A 290 -3.32 -0.12 5.41
CA PHE A 290 -2.03 0.50 5.08
C PHE A 290 -0.86 -0.45 5.38
N ASP A 291 -0.85 -1.11 6.53
CA ASP A 291 0.18 -2.08 6.88
C ASP A 291 0.16 -3.27 5.91
N LEU A 292 -1.03 -3.75 5.55
CA LEU A 292 -1.19 -4.84 4.60
C LEU A 292 -0.65 -4.46 3.21
N ALA A 293 -1.02 -3.28 2.71
CA ALA A 293 -0.66 -2.83 1.36
C ALA A 293 0.81 -2.38 1.25
N ILE A 294 1.37 -1.76 2.30
CA ILE A 294 2.71 -1.16 2.25
C ILE A 294 3.77 -2.13 2.76
N LYS A 295 3.45 -2.92 3.78
CA LYS A 295 4.41 -3.80 4.47
C LYS A 295 4.16 -5.27 4.21
N GLY A 296 3.03 -5.64 3.61
CA GLY A 296 2.69 -7.05 3.34
C GLY A 296 2.39 -7.84 4.61
N ILE A 297 1.91 -7.18 5.68
CA ILE A 297 1.65 -7.85 6.97
C ILE A 297 0.22 -7.65 7.45
N LYS A 298 -0.31 -8.65 8.16
CA LYS A 298 -1.56 -8.51 8.89
C LYS A 298 -1.27 -7.76 10.19
N SER A 299 -1.69 -6.51 10.25
CA SER A 299 -1.54 -5.65 11.41
C SER A 299 -2.38 -6.15 12.60
N PRO A 300 -1.94 -5.99 13.86
CA PRO A 300 -2.83 -6.16 15.02
C PRO A 300 -4.01 -5.18 14.99
N TRP A 301 -3.91 -4.07 14.25
CA TRP A 301 -5.05 -3.20 13.96
C TRP A 301 -6.19 -3.93 13.23
N CYS A 302 -5.89 -5.02 12.51
CA CYS A 302 -6.90 -5.86 11.86
C CYS A 302 -7.69 -6.70 12.88
N ASP A 303 -7.12 -7.00 14.04
CA ASP A 303 -7.77 -7.82 15.07
C ASP A 303 -8.66 -6.97 16.01
N VAL A 304 -8.67 -5.65 15.83
CA VAL A 304 -9.56 -4.71 16.54
C VAL A 304 -10.99 -4.74 16.00
N PHE A 305 -11.16 -5.15 14.74
CA PHE A 305 -12.42 -5.09 14.00
C PHE A 305 -12.81 -6.48 13.48
N ASP A 306 -14.09 -6.80 13.53
CA ASP A 306 -14.64 -7.92 12.76
C ASP A 306 -15.29 -7.46 11.45
N ILE A 307 -15.87 -8.42 10.73
CA ILE A 307 -16.52 -8.19 9.44
C ILE A 307 -17.72 -7.25 9.56
N ASP A 308 -18.48 -7.31 10.65
CA ASP A 308 -19.64 -6.46 10.84
C ASP A 308 -19.22 -5.03 11.16
N ASP A 309 -18.18 -4.85 11.96
CA ASP A 309 -17.58 -3.54 12.19
C ASP A 309 -17.06 -2.93 10.88
N ALA A 310 -16.43 -3.74 10.02
CA ALA A 310 -15.79 -3.28 8.78
C ALA A 310 -16.77 -2.69 7.76
N LYS A 311 -18.03 -3.14 7.76
CA LYS A 311 -19.08 -2.62 6.88
C LYS A 311 -19.42 -1.15 7.19
N ILE A 312 -19.21 -0.68 8.41
CA ILE A 312 -19.66 0.65 8.83
C ILE A 312 -18.71 1.78 8.38
N PRO A 313 -17.37 1.72 8.59
CA PRO A 313 -16.45 2.69 8.01
C PRO A 313 -16.50 2.73 6.48
N GLU A 314 -16.82 1.59 5.85
CA GLU A 314 -17.05 1.52 4.41
C GLU A 314 -18.28 2.33 3.99
N ARG A 315 -19.43 2.12 4.66
CA ARG A 315 -20.67 2.87 4.41
C ARG A 315 -20.54 4.38 4.70
N GLU A 316 -19.86 4.77 5.78
CA GLU A 316 -19.55 6.18 6.05
C GLU A 316 -18.80 6.80 4.86
N ARG A 317 -17.83 6.07 4.32
CA ARG A 317 -17.01 6.53 3.20
C ARG A 317 -17.80 6.59 1.89
N GLN A 318 -18.65 5.61 1.61
CA GLN A 318 -19.54 5.64 0.44
C GLN A 318 -20.48 6.84 0.51
N SER A 319 -21.02 7.16 1.69
CA SER A 319 -21.89 8.32 1.92
C SER A 319 -21.17 9.66 1.64
N ARG A 320 -19.86 9.74 1.86
CA ARG A 320 -19.04 10.91 1.49
C ARG A 320 -18.73 11.01 -0.01
N GLN A 321 -18.77 9.90 -0.75
CA GLN A 321 -18.40 9.85 -2.18
C GLN A 321 -19.60 9.96 -3.12
N GLY A 322 -20.81 9.70 -2.63
CA GLY A 322 -22.06 9.88 -3.39
C GLY A 322 -22.62 11.31 -3.37
N LEU A 323 -21.92 12.24 -2.72
CA LEU A 323 -22.19 13.70 -2.71
C LEU A 323 -21.27 14.41 -3.71
#